data_AF-A0A8B8J8T9-F1
#
_entry.id   AF-A0A8B8J8T9-F1
#
_cell.length_a   1.000
_cell.length_b   1.000
_cell.length_c   1.000
_cell.angle_alpha   90.00
_cell.angle_beta   90.00
_cell.angle_gamma   90.00
#
_symmetry.space_group_name_H-M   'P 1'
#
loop_
_entity.id
_entity.type
_entity.pdbx_description
1 polymer ?
#
loop_
_entity_poly.entity_id
_entity_poly.type
_entity_poly.pdbx_seq_one_letter_code
_entity_poly.pdbx_strand_id
1 'polypeptide(L)'
;MSSTSASSQSTRPSVRSSSSSATENARPHSSGSGTTTSAPPGRNANSLQLDQRTIHFSVNAWVLFVAVLGILPVVPRHLSNKAYRLSLLGTTCSSFYSLYILYGKPRAWNLPAIQAWFQTVIATKDFIRLIYSLLFVTSQLHFKFALVPVLCWALEHVAKFLRRNFAHSSLYRKYLEELCLWVESNANTLGILSSHAEISLGFLLIMSLFSWQRNIIQTFMYWQLLKLMYHAPTTAGYHQSMWSKIGRSVNPYIDRYAPFLNTPISAVRRWWFR
;
A
#
# COMPACT_ATOMS: atom_id res chain seq x y z
N MET A 1 -66.66 -23.06 -14.97
CA MET A 1 -66.17 -21.67 -15.10
C MET A 1 -64.83 -21.76 -15.83
N SER A 2 -64.85 -21.88 -17.16
CA SER A 2 -64.72 -20.77 -18.14
C SER A 2 -63.24 -20.43 -18.40
N SER A 3 -62.69 -20.45 -19.62
CA SER A 3 -63.26 -20.78 -20.94
C SER A 3 -62.15 -21.07 -21.97
N THR A 4 -62.54 -21.65 -23.11
CA THR A 4 -61.69 -22.31 -24.14
C THR A 4 -61.20 -21.38 -25.27
N SER A 5 -60.24 -21.86 -26.10
CA SER A 5 -60.05 -21.53 -27.54
C SER A 5 -59.40 -20.17 -27.90
N ALA A 6 -58.75 -19.97 -29.07
CA ALA A 6 -58.12 -20.87 -30.05
C ALA A 6 -57.22 -20.08 -31.07
N SER A 7 -56.45 -20.81 -31.87
CA SER A 7 -55.62 -20.43 -33.04
C SER A 7 -56.19 -19.36 -34.02
N SER A 8 -55.32 -18.54 -34.64
CA SER A 8 -55.22 -18.39 -36.13
C SER A 8 -54.03 -17.53 -36.62
N GLN A 9 -53.70 -17.66 -37.91
CA GLN A 9 -52.53 -17.08 -38.59
C GLN A 9 -52.81 -15.76 -39.34
N SER A 10 -51.70 -15.10 -39.75
CA SER A 10 -51.55 -14.31 -40.99
C SER A 10 -52.15 -12.89 -41.04
N THR A 11 -51.29 -11.90 -41.34
CA THR A 11 -51.33 -11.16 -42.62
C THR A 11 -50.16 -10.18 -42.76
N ARG A 12 -49.72 -9.96 -44.01
CA ARG A 12 -48.78 -8.92 -44.44
C ARG A 12 -49.54 -7.93 -45.33
N PRO A 13 -49.21 -6.63 -45.27
CA PRO A 13 -49.25 -5.79 -46.48
C PRO A 13 -47.87 -5.20 -46.85
N SER A 14 -47.74 -4.78 -48.10
CA SER A 14 -46.59 -4.01 -48.66
C SER A 14 -47.12 -2.72 -49.34
N VAL A 15 -46.22 -1.95 -49.99
CA VAL A 15 -46.45 -0.83 -50.97
C VAL A 15 -46.44 0.59 -50.31
N ARG A 16 -45.42 1.47 -50.54
CA ARG A 16 -45.12 2.43 -51.68
C ARG A 16 -46.01 3.71 -51.60
N SER A 17 -45.63 4.96 -51.93
CA SER A 17 -44.52 5.55 -52.74
C SER A 17 -44.21 7.01 -52.27
N SER A 18 -42.96 7.51 -52.20
CA SER A 18 -42.18 8.31 -53.21
C SER A 18 -42.34 9.86 -53.25
N SER A 19 -41.24 10.59 -53.03
CA SER A 19 -40.83 11.86 -53.70
C SER A 19 -39.47 12.34 -53.12
N SER A 20 -38.61 13.14 -53.74
CA SER A 20 -38.01 13.18 -55.08
C SER A 20 -37.28 14.53 -55.22
N SER A 21 -35.96 14.54 -55.39
CA SER A 21 -35.24 15.67 -56.00
C SER A 21 -33.88 15.22 -56.54
N ALA A 22 -33.68 15.41 -57.85
CA ALA A 22 -32.37 15.43 -58.50
C ALA A 22 -31.72 16.81 -58.24
N THR A 23 -30.40 17.03 -58.41
CA THR A 23 -29.68 16.96 -59.69
C THR A 23 -28.16 16.69 -59.53
N GLU A 24 -27.53 16.36 -60.65
CA GLU A 24 -26.09 16.12 -60.80
C GLU A 24 -25.22 17.38 -60.51
N ASN A 25 -24.01 17.18 -60.00
CA ASN A 25 -22.83 17.57 -60.79
C ASN A 25 -21.47 17.00 -60.32
N ALA A 26 -20.59 16.82 -61.31
CA ALA A 26 -19.12 16.81 -61.23
C ALA A 26 -18.40 15.87 -60.24
N ARG A 27 -17.94 14.74 -60.76
CA ARG A 27 -16.76 13.99 -60.26
C ARG A 27 -15.52 14.43 -61.06
N PRO A 28 -14.36 14.67 -60.43
CA PRO A 28 -13.07 14.42 -61.07
C PRO A 28 -12.40 13.16 -60.49
N HIS A 29 -11.64 12.47 -61.33
CA HIS A 29 -10.92 11.23 -61.00
C HIS A 29 -9.43 11.48 -60.74
N SER A 30 -8.74 10.44 -60.24
CA SER A 30 -7.29 10.36 -59.99
C SER A 30 -6.81 11.14 -58.73
N SER A 31 -5.79 10.71 -57.97
CA SER A 31 -4.92 9.51 -58.06
C SER A 31 -4.65 8.95 -56.66
N GLY A 32 -4.33 7.66 -56.57
CA GLY A 32 -4.07 6.98 -55.29
C GLY A 32 -2.61 7.06 -54.82
N SER A 33 -2.42 7.35 -53.55
CA SER A 33 -1.30 6.97 -52.67
C SER A 33 -1.79 7.30 -51.24
N GLY A 34 -1.65 6.49 -50.20
CA GLY A 34 -0.75 5.38 -49.93
C GLY A 34 -0.41 5.48 -48.44
N THR A 35 -0.59 4.40 -47.67
CA THR A 35 -0.26 4.33 -46.22
C THR A 35 -0.86 5.39 -45.29
N THR A 36 -2.14 5.21 -44.91
CA THR A 36 -2.62 5.63 -43.58
C THR A 36 -1.93 4.78 -42.52
N THR A 37 -0.71 5.16 -42.14
CA THR A 37 0.04 4.48 -41.07
C THR A 37 -0.61 4.83 -39.73
N SER A 38 -1.59 4.03 -39.31
CA SER A 38 -2.14 4.05 -37.96
C SER A 38 -1.03 3.68 -36.98
N ALA A 39 -0.40 4.70 -36.39
CA ALA A 39 0.67 4.53 -35.42
C ALA A 39 0.19 3.64 -34.26
N PRO A 40 0.91 2.55 -33.91
CA PRO A 40 0.44 1.63 -32.89
C PRO A 40 0.44 2.34 -31.52
N PRO A 41 -0.70 2.41 -30.80
CA PRO A 41 -0.81 3.15 -29.54
C PRO A 41 0.01 2.54 -28.37
N GLY A 42 0.68 1.40 -28.60
CA GLY A 42 1.41 0.67 -27.56
C GLY A 42 2.77 1.25 -27.15
N ARG A 43 3.42 2.11 -27.95
CA ARG A 43 4.82 2.52 -27.66
C ARG A 43 4.91 3.54 -26.51
N ASN A 44 4.00 4.51 -26.47
CA ASN A 44 4.00 5.56 -25.43
C ASN A 44 3.41 5.06 -24.09
N ALA A 45 2.43 4.16 -24.12
CA ALA A 45 1.89 3.55 -22.90
C ALA A 45 2.96 2.70 -22.19
N ASN A 46 3.75 1.94 -22.94
CA ASN A 46 4.82 1.10 -22.40
C ASN A 46 6.01 1.92 -21.88
N SER A 47 6.40 3.02 -22.54
CA SER A 47 7.46 3.89 -22.03
C SER A 47 7.05 4.59 -20.73
N LEU A 48 5.83 5.14 -20.65
CA LEU A 48 5.30 5.76 -19.43
C LEU A 48 5.17 4.76 -18.27
N GLN A 49 4.72 3.54 -18.53
CA GLN A 49 4.63 2.51 -17.48
C GLN A 49 6.02 2.03 -17.01
N LEU A 50 7.02 2.01 -17.90
CA LEU A 50 8.40 1.66 -17.54
C LEU A 50 9.08 2.77 -16.74
N ASP A 51 8.88 4.04 -17.12
CA ASP A 51 9.34 5.21 -16.39
C ASP A 51 8.72 5.26 -14.98
N GLN A 52 7.39 5.14 -14.87
CA GLN A 52 6.65 5.04 -13.61
C GLN A 52 7.18 3.95 -12.66
N ARG A 53 7.45 2.74 -13.18
CA ARG A 53 8.03 1.64 -12.39
C ARG A 53 9.47 1.93 -11.97
N THR A 54 10.25 2.58 -12.82
CA THR A 54 11.65 2.93 -12.56
C THR A 54 11.77 4.04 -11.52
N ILE A 55 10.87 5.04 -11.57
CA ILE A 55 10.74 6.10 -10.56
C ILE A 55 10.32 5.50 -9.21
N HIS A 56 9.32 4.61 -9.19
CA HIS A 56 8.90 3.95 -7.94
C HIS A 56 10.03 3.12 -7.33
N PHE A 57 10.77 2.39 -8.17
CA PHE A 57 11.96 1.66 -7.75
C PHE A 57 13.06 2.57 -7.20
N SER A 58 13.43 3.65 -7.90
CA SER A 58 14.52 4.53 -7.48
C SER A 58 14.23 5.23 -6.16
N VAL A 59 12.97 5.63 -5.92
CA VAL A 59 12.52 6.15 -4.62
C VAL A 59 12.64 5.09 -3.52
N ASN A 60 12.23 3.84 -3.76
CA ASN A 60 12.35 2.77 -2.76
C ASN A 60 13.81 2.36 -2.50
N ALA A 61 14.67 2.36 -3.53
CA ALA A 61 16.10 2.11 -3.39
C ALA A 61 16.81 3.23 -2.60
N TRP A 62 16.44 4.49 -2.85
CA TRP A 62 16.88 5.64 -2.05
C TRP A 62 16.42 5.52 -0.59
N VAL A 63 15.14 5.20 -0.35
CA VAL A 63 14.61 4.96 1.00
C VAL A 63 15.37 3.83 1.70
N LEU A 64 15.67 2.72 1.01
CA LEU A 64 16.44 1.61 1.56
C LEU A 64 17.83 2.06 2.01
N PHE A 65 18.59 2.75 1.14
CA PHE A 65 19.93 3.26 1.43
C PHE A 65 19.92 4.23 2.62
N VAL A 66 18.98 5.17 2.63
CA VAL A 66 18.85 6.18 3.69
C VAL A 66 18.35 5.57 5.02
N ALA A 67 17.50 4.54 4.98
CA ALA A 67 17.07 3.79 6.17
C ALA A 67 18.26 3.08 6.85
N VAL A 68 19.13 2.43 6.06
CA VAL A 68 20.36 1.80 6.56
C VAL A 68 21.25 2.83 7.26
N LEU A 69 21.49 4.00 6.63
CA LEU A 69 22.26 5.10 7.23
C LEU A 69 21.61 5.66 8.51
N GLY A 70 20.28 5.66 8.61
CA GLY A 70 19.55 6.06 9.82
C GLY A 70 19.75 5.08 10.98
N ILE A 71 19.71 3.77 10.70
CA ILE A 71 19.85 2.72 11.72
C ILE A 71 21.29 2.61 12.23
N LEU A 72 22.29 2.57 11.34
CA LEU A 72 23.69 2.28 11.67
C LEU A 72 24.23 3.19 12.81
N PRO A 73 24.92 2.63 13.82
CA PRO A 73 25.48 3.40 14.94
C PRO A 73 26.76 4.16 14.57
N VAL A 74 27.39 3.82 13.45
CA VAL A 74 28.65 4.42 12.96
C VAL A 74 28.44 5.84 12.38
N VAL A 75 27.21 6.17 11.98
CA VAL A 75 26.87 7.46 11.35
C VAL A 75 26.70 8.56 12.41
N PRO A 76 27.29 9.77 12.23
CA PRO A 76 27.08 10.90 13.13
C PRO A 76 25.61 11.18 13.42
N ARG A 77 25.26 11.43 14.69
CA ARG A 77 23.86 11.61 15.15
C ARG A 77 23.04 12.59 14.30
N HIS A 78 23.65 13.69 13.85
CA HIS A 78 22.98 14.68 13.01
C HIS A 78 22.64 14.17 11.60
N LEU A 79 23.51 13.33 10.99
CA LEU A 79 23.23 12.68 9.71
C LEU A 79 22.23 11.54 9.89
N SER A 80 22.38 10.72 10.93
CA SER A 80 21.43 9.63 11.27
C SER A 80 20.01 10.17 11.49
N ASN A 81 19.84 11.32 12.17
CA ASN A 81 18.54 11.96 12.36
C ASN A 81 17.95 12.57 11.07
N LYS A 82 18.80 13.16 10.20
CA LYS A 82 18.36 13.63 8.86
C LYS A 82 17.95 12.45 7.98
N ALA A 83 18.75 11.39 7.95
CA ALA A 83 18.48 10.15 7.22
C ALA A 83 17.17 9.50 7.71
N TYR A 84 16.95 9.40 9.02
CA TYR A 84 15.68 8.94 9.60
C TYR A 84 14.47 9.69 9.03
N ARG A 85 14.50 11.04 9.03
CA ARG A 85 13.41 11.86 8.50
C ARG A 85 13.26 11.72 6.99
N LEU A 86 14.35 11.69 6.23
CA LEU A 86 14.34 11.53 4.78
C LEU A 86 13.83 10.15 4.34
N SER A 87 14.18 9.08 5.08
CA SER A 87 13.66 7.74 4.85
C SER A 87 12.14 7.68 5.06
N LEU A 88 11.65 8.22 6.18
CA LEU A 88 10.21 8.24 6.47
C LEU A 88 9.44 9.14 5.48
N LEU A 89 9.99 10.29 5.10
CA LEU A 89 9.40 11.18 4.11
C LEU A 89 9.35 10.52 2.72
N GLY A 90 10.44 9.88 2.28
CA GLY A 90 10.49 9.11 1.04
C GLY A 90 9.50 7.93 1.03
N THR A 91 9.34 7.24 2.16
CA THR A 91 8.34 6.16 2.32
C THR A 91 6.91 6.71 2.26
N THR A 92 6.69 7.90 2.83
CA THR A 92 5.40 8.62 2.79
C THR A 92 5.06 8.98 1.34
N CYS A 93 5.98 9.64 0.62
CA CYS A 93 5.80 10.01 -0.78
C CYS A 93 5.62 8.78 -1.70
N SER A 94 6.43 7.72 -1.52
CA SER A 94 6.30 6.48 -2.29
C SER A 94 4.94 5.79 -2.05
N SER A 95 4.53 5.67 -0.78
CA SER A 95 3.26 5.01 -0.43
C SER A 95 2.07 5.81 -0.93
N PHE A 96 2.11 7.14 -0.83
CA PHE A 96 1.11 8.04 -1.39
C PHE A 96 1.01 7.93 -2.91
N TYR A 97 2.16 7.89 -3.61
CA TYR A 97 2.21 7.72 -5.07
C TYR A 97 1.64 6.36 -5.49
N SER A 98 2.03 5.27 -4.81
CA SER A 98 1.48 3.92 -5.04
C SER A 98 -0.04 3.91 -4.89
N LEU A 99 -0.53 4.52 -3.81
CA LEU A 99 -1.95 4.59 -3.48
C LEU A 99 -2.74 5.41 -4.50
N TYR A 100 -2.21 6.56 -4.92
CA TYR A 100 -2.81 7.41 -5.95
C TYR A 100 -2.94 6.68 -7.30
N ILE A 101 -1.94 5.89 -7.68
CA ILE A 101 -1.94 5.10 -8.92
C ILE A 101 -2.95 3.95 -8.86
N LEU A 102 -2.98 3.21 -7.75
CA LEU A 102 -3.78 1.99 -7.63
C LEU A 102 -5.26 2.25 -7.31
N TYR A 103 -5.57 3.29 -6.53
CA TYR A 103 -6.91 3.58 -6.01
C TYR A 103 -7.49 4.90 -6.52
N GLY A 104 -6.71 5.70 -7.27
CA GLY A 104 -7.16 6.91 -7.92
C GLY A 104 -7.66 7.99 -6.96
N LYS A 105 -8.48 8.90 -7.50
CA LYS A 105 -9.19 9.95 -6.75
C LYS A 105 -10.58 9.47 -6.32
N PRO A 106 -11.15 9.96 -5.20
CA PRO A 106 -12.52 9.66 -4.81
C PRO A 106 -13.51 10.07 -5.91
N ARG A 107 -14.59 9.29 -6.07
CA ARG A 107 -15.61 9.45 -7.13
C ARG A 107 -16.25 10.85 -7.14
N ALA A 108 -16.38 11.46 -5.96
CA ALA A 108 -16.78 12.85 -5.76
C ALA A 108 -16.09 13.39 -4.51
N TRP A 109 -15.93 14.72 -4.43
CA TRP A 109 -15.41 15.42 -3.24
C TRP A 109 -16.49 15.69 -2.17
N ASN A 110 -17.51 14.83 -2.09
CA ASN A 110 -18.50 14.88 -1.01
C ASN A 110 -18.09 13.91 0.12
N LEU A 111 -18.49 14.21 1.36
CA LEU A 111 -18.16 13.38 2.53
C LEU A 111 -18.50 11.89 2.33
N PRO A 112 -19.67 11.51 1.76
CA PRO A 112 -20.00 10.09 1.57
C PRO A 112 -19.10 9.35 0.58
N ALA A 113 -18.73 9.96 -0.56
CA ALA A 113 -17.85 9.29 -1.52
C ALA A 113 -16.38 9.26 -1.06
N ILE A 114 -15.94 10.26 -0.28
CA ILE A 114 -14.64 10.23 0.39
C ILE A 114 -14.62 9.11 1.43
N GLN A 115 -15.67 8.96 2.24
CA GLN A 115 -15.79 7.85 3.20
C GLN A 115 -15.79 6.49 2.49
N ALA A 116 -16.56 6.32 1.41
CA ALA A 116 -16.60 5.09 0.63
C ALA A 116 -15.23 4.74 0.01
N TRP A 117 -14.51 5.73 -0.51
CA TRP A 117 -13.13 5.56 -1.00
C TRP A 117 -12.16 5.21 0.13
N PHE A 118 -12.31 5.81 1.32
CA PHE A 118 -11.51 5.44 2.48
C PHE A 118 -11.72 3.97 2.89
N GLN A 119 -12.94 3.43 2.80
CA GLN A 119 -13.20 2.02 3.13
C GLN A 119 -12.48 1.03 2.19
N THR A 120 -12.29 1.37 0.91
CA THR A 120 -11.51 0.50 -0.01
C THR A 120 -10.00 0.60 0.21
N VAL A 121 -9.53 1.72 0.77
CA VAL A 121 -8.12 2.07 0.92
C VAL A 121 -7.55 1.71 2.31
N ILE A 122 -8.35 1.81 3.38
CA ILE A 122 -7.88 1.75 4.78
C ILE A 122 -7.22 0.41 5.17
N ALA A 123 -7.63 -0.69 4.55
CA ALA A 123 -7.11 -2.04 4.78
C ALA A 123 -5.84 -2.40 3.98
N THR A 124 -5.38 -1.49 3.11
CA THR A 124 -4.32 -1.76 2.13
C THR A 124 -2.91 -1.61 2.75
N LYS A 125 -1.95 -2.41 2.26
CA LYS A 125 -0.56 -2.38 2.76
C LYS A 125 0.03 -0.97 2.61
N ASP A 126 -0.23 -0.29 1.49
CA ASP A 126 0.34 1.02 1.19
C ASP A 126 -0.32 2.17 1.96
N PHE A 127 -1.61 2.08 2.30
CA PHE A 127 -2.22 3.02 3.24
C PHE A 127 -1.64 2.89 4.66
N ILE A 128 -1.48 1.65 5.16
CA ILE A 128 -0.87 1.40 6.47
C ILE A 128 0.55 1.96 6.53
N ARG A 129 1.37 1.69 5.48
CA ARG A 129 2.72 2.25 5.32
C ARG A 129 2.74 3.78 5.30
N LEU A 130 1.78 4.39 4.61
CA LEU A 130 1.63 5.85 4.54
C LEU A 130 1.35 6.46 5.92
N ILE A 131 0.33 5.95 6.63
CA ILE A 131 -0.06 6.48 7.94
C ILE A 131 1.03 6.23 8.99
N TYR A 132 1.65 5.05 8.98
CA TYR A 132 2.81 4.74 9.83
C TYR A 132 3.92 5.78 9.62
N SER A 133 4.33 5.99 8.37
CA SER A 133 5.45 6.88 8.05
C SER A 133 5.13 8.32 8.42
N LEU A 134 3.93 8.80 8.06
CA LEU A 134 3.47 10.16 8.34
C LEU A 134 3.46 10.48 9.84
N LEU A 135 3.06 9.52 10.68
CA LEU A 135 3.04 9.69 12.14
C LEU A 135 4.44 9.91 12.73
N PHE A 136 5.47 9.28 12.14
CA PHE A 136 6.86 9.46 12.57
C PHE A 136 7.60 10.61 11.85
N VAL A 137 7.18 11.03 10.65
CA VAL A 137 7.66 12.27 10.00
C VAL A 137 7.26 13.50 10.82
N THR A 138 6.00 13.55 11.24
CA THR A 138 5.41 14.68 11.97
C THR A 138 5.87 14.76 13.44
N SER A 139 6.47 13.71 13.97
CA SER A 139 6.97 13.66 15.34
C SER A 139 8.39 14.24 15.50
N GLN A 140 8.66 14.75 16.70
CA GLN A 140 10.00 15.10 17.17
C GLN A 140 10.73 13.89 17.83
N LEU A 141 10.07 12.74 17.97
CA LEU A 141 10.65 11.52 18.57
C LEU A 141 11.38 10.66 17.54
N HIS A 142 12.70 10.54 17.66
CA HIS A 142 13.57 9.74 16.78
C HIS A 142 13.82 8.33 17.32
N PHE A 143 12.81 7.45 17.25
CA PHE A 143 13.01 6.03 17.58
C PHE A 143 13.66 5.29 16.41
N LYS A 144 14.94 4.93 16.50
CA LYS A 144 15.61 4.12 15.44
C LYS A 144 14.87 2.83 15.09
N PHE A 145 14.20 2.21 16.05
CA PHE A 145 13.32 1.05 15.84
C PHE A 145 12.19 1.30 14.82
N ALA A 146 11.73 2.54 14.67
CA ALA A 146 10.70 2.88 13.69
C ALA A 146 11.13 2.71 12.23
N LEU A 147 12.44 2.65 11.95
CA LEU A 147 12.97 2.36 10.62
C LEU A 147 13.00 0.86 10.28
N VAL A 148 12.83 -0.05 11.24
CA VAL A 148 12.91 -1.49 10.97
C VAL A 148 11.79 -1.97 10.02
N PRO A 149 10.51 -1.60 10.23
CA PRO A 149 9.44 -1.87 9.25
C PRO A 149 9.71 -1.24 7.88
N VAL A 150 10.16 0.02 7.86
CA VAL A 150 10.48 0.77 6.64
C VAL A 150 11.56 0.07 5.82
N LEU A 151 12.62 -0.41 6.49
CA LEU A 151 13.70 -1.17 5.88
C LEU A 151 13.17 -2.48 5.28
N CYS A 152 12.33 -3.22 6.01
CA CYS A 152 11.72 -4.47 5.51
C CYS A 152 10.88 -4.21 4.26
N TRP A 153 10.06 -3.15 4.24
CA TRP A 153 9.22 -2.82 3.09
C TRP A 153 10.02 -2.36 1.86
N ALA A 154 11.04 -1.54 2.06
CA ALA A 154 11.90 -1.08 0.99
C ALA A 154 12.72 -2.25 0.40
N LEU A 155 13.21 -3.16 1.26
CA LEU A 155 13.94 -4.35 0.86
C LEU A 155 13.06 -5.33 0.04
N GLU A 156 11.81 -5.59 0.46
CA GLU A 156 10.83 -6.36 -0.33
C GLU A 156 10.64 -5.79 -1.74
N HIS A 157 10.46 -4.46 -1.86
CA HIS A 157 10.22 -3.79 -3.14
C HIS A 157 11.45 -3.80 -4.04
N VAL A 158 12.62 -3.48 -3.49
CA VAL A 158 13.90 -3.47 -4.20
C VAL A 158 14.25 -4.87 -4.71
N ALA A 159 14.16 -5.91 -3.88
CA ALA A 159 14.48 -7.28 -4.27
C ALA A 159 13.62 -7.78 -5.45
N LYS A 160 12.30 -7.55 -5.39
CA LYS A 160 11.35 -7.91 -6.46
C LYS A 160 11.64 -7.17 -7.77
N PHE A 161 11.98 -5.89 -7.70
CA PHE A 161 12.32 -5.11 -8.90
C PHE A 161 13.66 -5.54 -9.51
N LEU A 162 14.69 -5.76 -8.68
CA LEU A 162 16.00 -6.24 -9.13
C LEU A 162 15.87 -7.58 -9.85
N ARG A 163 15.19 -8.55 -9.23
CA ARG A 163 14.97 -9.87 -9.83
C ARG A 163 14.22 -9.77 -11.17
N ARG A 164 13.18 -8.94 -11.25
CA ARG A 164 12.36 -8.82 -12.47
C ARG A 164 13.09 -8.18 -13.65
N ASN A 165 14.00 -7.23 -13.41
CA ASN A 165 14.62 -6.43 -14.49
C ASN A 165 16.08 -6.82 -14.77
N PHE A 166 16.82 -7.33 -13.78
CA PHE A 166 18.27 -7.54 -13.86
C PHE A 166 18.71 -9.02 -13.71
N ALA A 167 17.80 -10.00 -13.76
CA ALA A 167 18.13 -11.43 -13.67
C ALA A 167 19.25 -11.89 -14.62
N HIS A 168 19.37 -11.28 -15.80
CA HIS A 168 20.40 -11.61 -16.80
C HIS A 168 21.73 -10.83 -16.62
N SER A 169 21.81 -9.90 -15.66
CA SER A 169 23.02 -9.11 -15.41
C SER A 169 24.06 -9.87 -14.57
N SER A 170 25.32 -9.86 -15.01
CA SER A 170 26.43 -10.48 -14.29
C SER A 170 26.68 -9.88 -12.91
N LEU A 171 26.44 -8.57 -12.74
CA LEU A 171 26.55 -7.88 -11.44
C LEU A 171 25.44 -8.31 -10.46
N TYR A 172 24.22 -8.54 -10.97
CA TYR A 172 23.13 -9.07 -10.16
C TYR A 172 23.46 -10.47 -9.65
N ARG A 173 23.85 -11.37 -10.57
CA ARG A 173 24.23 -12.75 -10.23
C ARG A 173 25.39 -12.86 -9.24
N LYS A 174 26.37 -11.95 -9.32
CA LYS A 174 27.57 -11.99 -8.47
C LYS A 174 27.33 -11.51 -7.02
N TYR A 175 26.43 -10.56 -6.77
CA TYR A 175 26.32 -9.90 -5.46
C TYR A 175 24.90 -9.79 -4.88
N LEU A 176 23.87 -9.86 -5.71
CA LEU A 176 22.49 -9.50 -5.32
C LEU A 176 21.48 -10.64 -5.51
N GLU A 177 21.80 -11.65 -6.32
CA GLU A 177 20.95 -12.82 -6.57
C GLU A 177 20.64 -13.56 -5.26
N GLU A 178 21.66 -13.96 -4.48
CA GLU A 178 21.47 -14.66 -3.19
C GLU A 178 20.64 -13.84 -2.20
N LEU A 179 20.94 -12.55 -2.04
CA LEU A 179 20.20 -11.66 -1.13
C LEU A 179 18.75 -11.46 -1.59
N CYS A 180 18.49 -11.29 -2.89
CA CYS A 180 17.13 -11.12 -3.40
C CYS A 180 16.31 -12.41 -3.28
N LEU A 181 16.93 -13.57 -3.56
CA LEU A 181 16.31 -14.88 -3.37
C LEU A 181 15.99 -15.12 -1.90
N TRP A 182 16.91 -14.80 -0.98
CA TRP A 182 16.68 -14.91 0.46
C TRP A 182 15.54 -14.00 0.93
N VAL A 183 15.49 -12.74 0.48
CA VAL A 183 14.39 -11.80 0.81
C VAL A 183 13.04 -12.32 0.33
N GLU A 184 12.99 -12.91 -0.87
CA GLU A 184 11.74 -13.42 -1.44
C GLU A 184 11.29 -14.73 -0.78
N SER A 185 12.21 -15.65 -0.45
CA SER A 185 11.91 -16.86 0.31
C SER A 185 11.53 -16.57 1.77
N ASN A 186 12.05 -15.49 2.35
CA ASN A 186 11.83 -15.09 3.74
C ASN A 186 10.84 -13.93 3.91
N ALA A 187 9.96 -13.68 2.93
CA ALA A 187 8.96 -12.61 3.01
C ALA A 187 8.07 -12.71 4.26
N ASN A 188 7.72 -13.92 4.70
CA ASN A 188 6.98 -14.15 5.95
C ASN A 188 7.82 -13.78 7.19
N THR A 189 9.11 -14.11 7.20
CA THR A 189 10.06 -13.75 8.28
C THR A 189 10.22 -12.24 8.39
N LEU A 190 10.29 -11.53 7.25
CA LEU A 190 10.29 -10.06 7.19
C LEU A 190 8.98 -9.47 7.72
N GLY A 191 7.82 -10.06 7.39
CA GLY A 191 6.52 -9.68 7.95
C GLY A 191 6.43 -9.85 9.47
N ILE A 192 6.98 -10.96 10.01
CA ILE A 192 7.09 -11.21 11.45
C ILE A 192 8.05 -10.20 12.11
N LEU A 193 9.21 -9.91 11.51
CA LEU A 193 10.16 -8.93 12.02
C LEU A 193 9.55 -7.51 12.06
N SER A 194 8.79 -7.14 11.02
CA SER A 194 8.02 -5.89 10.94
C SER A 194 7.02 -5.81 12.11
N SER A 195 6.18 -6.84 12.31
CA SER A 195 5.17 -6.81 13.39
C SER A 195 5.76 -6.84 14.79
N HIS A 196 6.90 -7.54 14.98
CA HIS A 196 7.66 -7.49 16.23
C HIS A 196 8.18 -6.07 16.50
N ALA A 197 8.74 -5.38 15.51
CA ALA A 197 9.22 -4.01 15.64
C ALA A 197 8.07 -3.01 15.86
N GLU A 198 6.95 -3.15 15.13
CA GLU A 198 5.74 -2.33 15.25
C GLU A 198 5.13 -2.42 16.66
N ILE A 199 4.92 -3.64 17.17
CA ILE A 199 4.38 -3.84 18.52
C ILE A 199 5.37 -3.34 19.60
N SER A 200 6.68 -3.61 19.43
CA SER A 200 7.71 -3.12 20.35
C SER A 200 7.75 -1.59 20.40
N LEU A 201 7.56 -0.92 19.27
CA LEU A 201 7.49 0.54 19.17
C LEU A 201 6.25 1.11 19.90
N GLY A 202 5.14 0.36 19.93
CA GLY A 202 3.95 0.71 20.72
C GLY A 202 4.24 0.72 22.22
N PHE A 203 4.97 -0.27 22.71
CA PHE A 203 5.44 -0.31 24.10
C PHE A 203 6.50 0.76 24.39
N LEU A 204 7.44 1.02 23.47
CA LEU A 204 8.40 2.13 23.61
C LEU A 204 7.70 3.50 23.69
N LEU A 205 6.61 3.70 22.95
CA LEU A 205 5.79 4.91 23.06
C LEU A 205 5.09 5.01 24.43
N ILE A 206 4.54 3.93 24.98
CA ILE A 206 4.03 3.91 26.36
C ILE A 206 5.15 4.28 27.35
N MET A 207 6.33 3.65 27.24
CA MET A 207 7.48 3.97 28.10
C MET A 207 7.91 5.44 27.98
N SER A 208 7.79 6.04 26.78
CA SER A 208 8.10 7.46 26.54
C SER A 208 7.15 8.44 27.22
N LEU A 209 5.92 8.02 27.58
CA LEU A 209 4.98 8.86 28.33
C LEU A 209 5.46 9.15 29.77
N PHE A 210 6.27 8.24 30.34
CA PHE A 210 6.91 8.44 31.64
C PHE A 210 8.21 9.26 31.56
N SER A 211 8.62 9.66 30.35
CA SER A 211 9.80 10.49 30.10
C SER A 211 9.42 11.97 29.90
N TRP A 212 10.42 12.85 29.94
CA TRP A 212 10.25 14.28 29.67
C TRP A 212 9.79 14.56 28.22
N GLN A 213 10.08 13.65 27.29
CA GLN A 213 9.68 13.74 25.87
C GLN A 213 8.27 13.14 25.60
N ARG A 214 7.33 13.27 26.54
CA ARG A 214 5.99 12.71 26.45
C ARG A 214 5.20 13.26 25.23
N ASN A 215 4.68 12.37 24.39
CA ASN A 215 3.73 12.71 23.32
C ASN A 215 2.49 11.80 23.39
N ILE A 216 1.49 12.26 24.15
CA ILE A 216 0.25 11.51 24.40
C ILE A 216 -0.54 11.32 23.09
N ILE A 217 -0.65 12.36 22.26
CA ILE A 217 -1.40 12.33 21.00
C ILE A 217 -0.79 11.31 20.04
N GLN A 218 0.54 11.35 19.83
CA GLN A 218 1.23 10.37 18.99
C GLN A 218 1.07 8.96 19.51
N THR A 219 1.18 8.75 20.83
CA THR A 219 1.03 7.42 21.42
C THR A 219 -0.39 6.89 21.18
N PHE A 220 -1.43 7.68 21.46
CA PHE A 220 -2.81 7.31 21.17
C PHE A 220 -3.03 6.98 19.68
N MET A 221 -2.58 7.86 18.78
CA MET A 221 -2.70 7.65 17.32
C MET A 221 -1.95 6.41 16.84
N TYR A 222 -0.78 6.09 17.42
CA TYR A 222 -0.04 4.88 17.08
C TYR A 222 -0.75 3.61 17.58
N TRP A 223 -1.35 3.64 18.77
CA TRP A 223 -2.13 2.50 19.27
C TRP A 223 -3.43 2.29 18.48
N GLN A 224 -4.04 3.36 17.92
CA GLN A 224 -5.11 3.23 16.91
C GLN A 224 -4.61 2.60 15.61
N LEU A 225 -3.40 2.94 15.15
CA LEU A 225 -2.79 2.33 13.96
C LEU A 225 -2.48 0.84 14.20
N LEU A 226 -1.89 0.47 15.35
CA LEU A 226 -1.68 -0.95 15.69
C LEU A 226 -3.00 -1.72 15.78
N LYS A 227 -4.07 -1.09 16.29
CA LYS A 227 -5.42 -1.66 16.28
C LYS A 227 -5.94 -1.86 14.86
N LEU A 228 -5.72 -0.91 13.94
CA LEU A 228 -6.03 -1.10 12.52
C LEU A 228 -5.23 -2.28 11.94
N MET A 229 -3.93 -2.37 12.21
CA MET A 229 -3.05 -3.45 11.73
C MET A 229 -3.39 -4.83 12.32
N TYR A 230 -4.06 -4.87 13.47
CA TYR A 230 -4.60 -6.11 14.05
C TYR A 230 -5.80 -6.67 13.27
N HIS A 231 -6.60 -5.79 12.65
CA HIS A 231 -7.84 -6.15 11.93
C HIS A 231 -7.66 -6.16 10.40
N ALA A 232 -6.72 -5.38 9.86
CA ALA A 232 -6.49 -5.29 8.43
C ALA A 232 -5.94 -6.62 7.87
N PRO A 233 -6.58 -7.24 6.86
CA PRO A 233 -6.23 -8.59 6.38
C PRO A 233 -4.79 -8.70 5.85
N THR A 234 -4.18 -7.58 5.46
CA THR A 234 -2.79 -7.51 4.97
C THR A 234 -1.72 -7.67 6.05
N THR A 235 -2.05 -7.43 7.32
CA THR A 235 -1.11 -7.43 8.45
C THR A 235 -1.60 -8.18 9.70
N ALA A 236 -2.91 -8.48 9.77
CA ALA A 236 -3.58 -9.14 10.89
C ALA A 236 -2.89 -10.44 11.33
N GLY A 237 -2.56 -11.36 10.42
CA GLY A 237 -1.96 -12.65 10.77
C GLY A 237 -0.65 -12.53 11.56
N TYR A 238 0.22 -11.59 11.17
CA TYR A 238 1.50 -11.32 11.86
C TYR A 238 1.29 -10.67 13.23
N HIS A 239 0.31 -9.77 13.34
CA HIS A 239 -0.01 -9.07 14.59
C HIS A 239 -0.71 -9.98 15.60
N GLN A 240 -1.75 -10.69 15.17
CA GLN A 240 -2.50 -11.67 15.98
C GLN A 240 -1.57 -12.77 16.50
N SER A 241 -0.68 -13.30 15.65
CA SER A 241 0.34 -14.26 16.06
C SER A 241 1.24 -13.69 17.17
N MET A 242 1.77 -12.47 17.02
CA MET A 242 2.62 -11.86 18.04
C MET A 242 1.88 -11.53 19.33
N TRP A 243 0.66 -10.97 19.26
CA TRP A 243 -0.19 -10.76 20.45
C TRP A 243 -0.52 -12.06 21.17
N SER A 244 -0.71 -13.18 20.45
CA SER A 244 -0.91 -14.50 21.06
C SER A 244 0.35 -15.01 21.79
N LYS A 245 1.56 -14.67 21.30
CA LYS A 245 2.83 -15.03 21.95
C LYS A 245 3.04 -14.20 23.21
N ILE A 246 2.80 -12.88 23.13
CA ILE A 246 2.84 -11.96 24.28
C ILE A 246 1.85 -12.43 25.36
N GLY A 247 0.59 -12.69 25.00
CA GLY A 247 -0.41 -13.18 25.96
C GLY A 247 0.00 -14.47 26.65
N ARG A 248 0.46 -15.48 25.88
CA ARG A 248 0.97 -16.75 26.45
C ARG A 248 2.18 -16.56 27.36
N SER A 249 3.07 -15.63 27.02
CA SER A 249 4.28 -15.37 27.81
C SER A 249 4.04 -14.52 29.05
N VAL A 250 3.06 -13.60 29.04
CA VAL A 250 2.93 -12.57 30.08
C VAL A 250 1.76 -12.83 31.03
N ASN A 251 0.64 -13.41 30.57
CA ASN A 251 -0.51 -13.71 31.45
C ASN A 251 -0.13 -14.52 32.70
N PRO A 252 0.69 -15.61 32.63
CA PRO A 252 1.04 -16.38 33.83
C PRO A 252 1.77 -15.57 34.91
N TYR A 253 2.51 -14.53 34.52
CA TYR A 253 3.19 -13.63 35.47
C TYR A 253 2.24 -12.56 36.02
N ILE A 254 1.30 -12.06 35.20
CA ILE A 254 0.25 -11.14 35.68
C ILE A 254 -0.61 -11.82 36.74
N ASP A 255 -1.12 -13.02 36.44
CA ASP A 255 -2.01 -13.74 37.35
C ASP A 255 -1.31 -14.14 38.66
N ARG A 256 0.01 -14.39 38.62
CA ARG A 256 0.81 -14.75 39.79
C ARG A 256 1.30 -13.56 40.63
N TYR A 257 1.70 -12.45 40.02
CA TYR A 257 2.42 -11.36 40.70
C TYR A 257 1.70 -10.00 40.65
N ALA A 258 0.76 -9.78 39.73
CA ALA A 258 0.09 -8.50 39.55
C ALA A 258 -1.40 -8.65 39.16
N PRO A 259 -2.22 -9.43 39.90
CA PRO A 259 -3.60 -9.71 39.53
C PRO A 259 -4.49 -8.45 39.46
N PHE A 260 -4.10 -7.36 40.12
CA PHE A 260 -4.75 -6.06 40.02
C PHE A 260 -4.73 -5.47 38.58
N LEU A 261 -3.79 -5.89 37.73
CA LEU A 261 -3.73 -5.47 36.33
C LEU A 261 -4.81 -6.13 35.46
N ASN A 262 -5.46 -7.20 35.90
CA ASN A 262 -6.49 -7.88 35.11
C ASN A 262 -7.69 -6.97 34.81
N THR A 263 -8.06 -6.08 35.73
CA THR A 263 -9.13 -5.08 35.51
C THR A 263 -8.80 -4.11 34.37
N PRO A 264 -7.72 -3.29 34.41
CA PRO A 264 -7.37 -2.39 33.32
C PRO A 264 -7.03 -3.14 32.02
N ILE A 265 -6.39 -4.32 32.07
CA ILE A 265 -6.13 -5.13 30.87
C ILE A 265 -7.43 -5.59 30.22
N SER A 266 -8.45 -5.97 30.99
CA SER A 266 -9.76 -6.35 30.44
C SER A 266 -10.46 -5.15 29.76
N ALA A 267 -10.32 -3.94 30.30
CA ALA A 267 -10.86 -2.72 29.69
C ALA A 267 -10.16 -2.38 28.37
N VAL A 268 -8.81 -2.43 28.35
CA VAL A 268 -8.02 -2.25 27.12
C VAL A 268 -8.35 -3.32 26.08
N ARG A 269 -8.50 -4.58 26.50
CA ARG A 269 -8.90 -5.70 25.62
C ARG A 269 -10.29 -5.49 25.00
N ARG A 270 -11.26 -4.99 25.77
CA ARG A 270 -12.59 -4.60 25.25
C ARG A 270 -12.51 -3.45 24.26
N TRP A 271 -11.65 -2.47 24.47
CA TRP A 271 -11.42 -1.38 23.51
C TRP A 271 -10.69 -1.88 22.24
N TRP A 272 -9.78 -2.85 22.38
CA TRP A 272 -9.01 -3.41 21.26
C TRP A 272 -9.88 -4.16 20.26
N PHE A 273 -10.83 -4.97 20.74
CA PHE A 273 -11.68 -5.84 19.92
C PHE A 273 -13.02 -5.22 19.45
N ARG A 274 -13.27 -3.93 19.75
CA ARG A 274 -14.43 -3.17 19.27
C ARG A 274 -14.10 -2.38 18.02
#